data_AF-A0A952H8U4-F1
#
_entry.id   AF-A0A952H8U4-F1
#
_cell.length_a   1.000
_cell.length_b   1.000
_cell.length_c   1.000
_cell.angle_alpha   90.00
_cell.angle_beta   90.00
_cell.angle_gamma   90.00
#
_symmetry.space_group_name_H-M   'P 1'
#
loop_
_entity.id
_entity.type
_entity.pdbx_description
1 polymer ?
#
loop_
_entity_poly.entity_id
_entity_poly.type
_entity_poly.pdbx_seq_one_letter_code
_entity_poly.pdbx_strand_id
1 'polypeptide(L)'
;PYALLRAARVALAAGDRSRADVLVTQARALAETGGIRVLVAAADDLSAHPAGRSAASATAHGQPLTEREEQVLALIEQGLSNKQIGERLYISAKTASVHVSSILRKVGASSRTEAVYRASRPIP
;
A
#
# COMPACT_ATOMS: atom_id res chain seq x y z
N PRO A 1 -7.00 21.65 3.49
CA PRO A 1 -6.73 20.28 4.01
C PRO A 1 -6.41 19.24 2.92
N TYR A 2 -7.23 19.05 1.88
CA TYR A 2 -7.00 18.02 0.85
C TYR A 2 -5.69 18.22 0.05
N ALA A 3 -5.39 19.44 -0.41
CA ALA A 3 -4.16 19.76 -1.13
C ALA A 3 -2.89 19.46 -0.32
N LEU A 4 -2.94 19.69 1.00
CA LEU A 4 -1.84 19.39 1.92
C LEU A 4 -1.60 17.88 2.04
N LEU A 5 -2.65 17.06 2.09
CA LEU A 5 -2.50 15.59 2.08
C LEU A 5 -1.91 15.08 0.76
N ARG A 6 -2.21 15.73 -0.38
CA ARG A 6 -1.57 15.41 -1.66
C ARG A 6 -0.09 15.79 -1.65
N ALA A 7 0.25 16.98 -1.15
CA ALA A 7 1.63 17.42 -1.02
C ALA A 7 2.44 16.55 -0.05
N ALA A 8 1.84 16.11 1.07
CA ALA A 8 2.46 15.19 2.03
C ALA A 8 2.85 13.86 1.38
N ARG A 9 1.96 13.27 0.56
CA ARG A 9 2.27 12.05 -0.21
C ARG A 9 3.42 12.25 -1.19
N VAL A 10 3.50 13.41 -1.83
CA VAL A 10 4.61 13.75 -2.74
C VAL A 10 5.93 13.86 -1.97
N ALA A 11 5.92 14.52 -0.80
CA ALA A 11 7.10 14.61 0.06
C ALA A 11 7.56 13.22 0.54
N LEU A 12 6.63 12.35 0.94
CA LEU A 12 6.91 10.95 1.31
C LEU A 12 7.53 10.17 0.15
N ALA A 13 7.00 10.32 -1.07
CA ALA A 13 7.54 9.67 -2.25
C ALA A 13 8.95 10.16 -2.62
N ALA A 14 9.27 11.42 -2.30
CA ALA A 14 10.60 12.00 -2.45
C ALA A 14 11.57 11.64 -1.30
N GLY A 15 11.10 10.90 -0.28
CA GLY A 15 11.89 10.57 0.92
C GLY A 15 12.00 11.70 1.96
N ASP A 16 11.35 12.85 1.71
CA ASP A 16 11.35 14.01 2.60
C ASP A 16 10.29 13.85 3.70
N ARG A 17 10.63 13.03 4.71
CA ARG A 17 9.74 12.72 5.83
C ARG A 17 9.42 13.95 6.68
N SER A 18 10.41 14.80 6.93
CA SER A 18 10.24 16.02 7.72
C SER A 18 9.20 16.95 7.09
N ARG A 19 9.27 17.16 5.77
CA ARG A 19 8.28 17.96 5.05
C ARG A 19 6.90 17.29 5.03
N ALA A 20 6.85 15.97 4.92
CA ALA A 20 5.60 15.24 4.98
C ALA A 20 4.88 15.40 6.32
N ASP A 21 5.59 15.26 7.44
CA ASP A 21 5.03 15.37 8.79
C ASP A 21 4.41 16.74 9.04
N VAL A 22 5.09 17.80 8.61
CA VAL A 22 4.55 19.18 8.68
C VAL A 22 3.25 19.29 7.90
N LEU A 23 3.21 18.77 6.66
CA LEU A 23 2.04 18.85 5.79
C LEU A 23 0.86 18.02 6.31
N VAL A 24 1.11 16.83 6.89
CA VAL A 24 0.05 16.02 7.50
C VAL A 24 -0.52 16.71 8.74
N THR A 25 0.34 17.26 9.59
CA THR A 25 -0.09 18.01 10.79
C THR A 25 -0.97 19.20 10.43
N GLN A 26 -0.58 19.99 9.44
CA GLN A 26 -1.38 21.12 8.95
C GLN A 26 -2.69 20.67 8.30
N ALA A 27 -2.66 19.56 7.53
CA ALA A 27 -3.87 19.01 6.92
C ALA A 27 -4.89 18.56 7.96
N ARG A 28 -4.42 17.91 9.03
CA ARG A 28 -5.23 17.43 10.16
C ARG A 28 -5.88 18.59 10.89
N ALA A 29 -5.11 19.60 11.29
CA ALA A 29 -5.62 20.77 12.01
C ALA A 29 -6.72 21.50 11.21
N LEU A 30 -6.51 21.71 9.90
CA LEU A 30 -7.53 22.32 9.04
C LEU A 30 -8.78 21.45 8.86
N ALA A 31 -8.62 20.13 8.82
CA ALA A 31 -9.75 19.21 8.72
C ALA A 31 -10.56 19.15 10.03
N GLU A 32 -9.91 19.25 11.18
CA GLU A 32 -10.55 19.34 12.50
C GLU A 32 -11.34 20.64 12.63
N THR A 33 -10.73 21.79 12.35
CA THR A 33 -11.41 23.09 12.38
C THR A 33 -12.59 23.16 11.43
N GLY A 34 -12.49 22.52 10.25
CA GLY A 34 -13.56 22.45 9.27
C GLY A 34 -14.61 21.37 9.51
N GLY A 35 -14.47 20.53 10.55
CA GLY A 35 -15.36 19.39 10.81
C GLY A 35 -15.35 18.29 9.74
N ILE A 36 -14.32 18.24 8.88
CA ILE A 36 -14.24 17.30 7.75
C ILE A 36 -13.63 15.98 8.21
N ARG A 37 -14.43 15.16 8.90
CA ARG A 37 -14.00 13.89 9.53
C ARG A 37 -13.22 12.96 8.60
N VAL A 38 -13.62 12.85 7.33
CA VAL A 38 -12.94 11.98 6.36
C VAL A 38 -11.50 12.41 6.09
N LEU A 39 -11.20 13.72 6.16
CA LEU A 39 -9.85 14.24 5.96
C LEU A 39 -8.99 14.15 7.22
N VAL A 40 -9.59 14.19 8.41
CA VAL A 40 -8.89 13.89 9.68
C VAL A 40 -8.40 12.43 9.66
N ALA A 41 -9.30 11.49 9.37
CA ALA A 41 -8.96 10.07 9.27
C ALA A 41 -7.89 9.80 8.19
N ALA A 42 -7.93 10.52 7.07
CA ALA A 42 -6.92 10.40 6.02
C ALA A 42 -5.55 10.95 6.42
N ALA A 43 -5.50 11.97 7.29
CA ALA A 43 -4.25 12.47 7.86
C ALA A 43 -3.67 11.46 8.86
N ASP A 44 -4.50 10.94 9.75
CA ASP A 44 -4.09 9.93 10.74
C ASP A 44 -3.57 8.65 10.06
N ASP A 45 -4.23 8.16 9.01
CA ASP A 45 -3.76 7.00 8.21
C ASP A 45 -2.41 7.28 7.55
N LEU A 46 -2.19 8.51 7.05
CA LEU A 46 -0.94 8.89 6.39
C LEU A 46 0.22 9.04 7.39
N SER A 47 -0.03 9.49 8.62
CA SER A 47 0.96 9.51 9.71
C SER A 47 1.29 8.11 10.24
N ALA A 48 0.27 7.25 10.40
CA ALA A 48 0.48 5.88 10.89
C ALA A 48 1.15 4.99 9.83
N HIS A 49 0.89 5.27 8.55
CA HIS A 49 1.42 4.53 7.43
C HIS A 49 2.02 5.50 6.39
N PRO A 50 3.21 6.10 6.66
CA PRO A 50 3.85 7.08 5.78
C PRO A 50 4.32 6.49 4.44
N ALA A 51 4.35 5.16 4.31
CA ALA A 51 4.42 4.47 3.02
C ALA A 51 3.07 4.46 2.27
N GLY A 52 2.14 5.34 2.66
CA GLY A 52 0.75 5.37 2.24
C GLY A 52 0.60 5.49 0.73
N ARG A 53 0.00 4.44 0.15
CA ARG A 53 -0.79 4.39 -1.09
C ARG A 53 -0.87 5.74 -1.82
N SER A 54 -0.34 5.78 -3.05
CA SER A 54 -0.48 6.86 -4.05
C SER A 54 0.70 7.86 -4.14
N ALA A 55 1.84 7.40 -4.67
CA ALA A 55 2.70 8.17 -5.59
C ALA A 55 3.85 7.33 -6.19
N ALA A 56 4.21 6.18 -5.61
CA ALA A 56 5.08 5.17 -6.24
C ALA A 56 4.34 4.27 -7.25
N SER A 57 3.14 4.66 -7.68
CA SER A 57 2.17 3.79 -8.34
C SER A 57 2.35 3.64 -9.85
N ALA A 58 3.36 4.27 -10.46
CA ALA A 58 3.59 4.24 -11.91
C ALA A 58 4.86 3.50 -12.34
N THR A 59 5.76 3.09 -11.42
CA THR A 59 7.08 2.53 -11.78
C THR A 59 7.42 1.19 -11.10
N ALA A 60 6.48 0.55 -10.39
CA ALA A 60 6.78 -0.64 -9.58
C ALA A 60 6.76 -1.97 -10.37
N HIS A 61 6.68 -1.97 -11.70
CA HIS A 61 6.82 -3.20 -12.48
C HIS A 61 8.28 -3.67 -12.43
N GLY A 62 8.51 -4.93 -12.03
CA GLY A 62 9.86 -5.51 -11.96
C GLY A 62 10.62 -5.25 -10.65
N GLN A 63 9.97 -4.69 -9.62
CA GLN A 63 10.56 -4.69 -8.28
C GLN A 63 10.52 -6.11 -7.68
N PRO A 64 11.58 -6.55 -6.99
CA PRO A 64 11.56 -7.83 -6.30
C PRO A 64 10.45 -7.85 -5.23
N LEU A 65 9.90 -9.04 -5.02
CA LEU A 65 8.99 -9.28 -3.91
C LEU A 65 9.79 -9.19 -2.60
N THR A 66 9.16 -8.63 -1.58
CA THR A 66 9.67 -8.75 -0.20
C THR A 66 9.41 -10.16 0.31
N GLU A 67 10.16 -10.61 1.32
CA GLU A 67 9.95 -11.92 1.96
C GLU A 67 8.47 -12.16 2.34
N ARG A 68 7.80 -11.11 2.83
CA ARG A 68 6.39 -11.20 3.21
C ARG A 68 5.47 -11.35 1.99
N GLU A 69 5.79 -10.71 0.88
CA GLU A 69 5.05 -10.85 -0.38
C GLU A 69 5.30 -12.23 -1.02
N GLU A 70 6.49 -12.80 -0.90
CA GLU A 70 6.80 -14.17 -1.33
C GLU A 70 5.97 -15.20 -0.55
N GLN A 71 5.88 -15.06 0.77
CA GLN A 71 5.02 -15.90 1.60
C GLN A 71 3.56 -15.83 1.17
N VAL A 72 3.05 -14.63 0.90
CA VAL A 72 1.68 -14.43 0.44
C VAL A 72 1.48 -15.02 -0.96
N LEU A 73 2.45 -14.88 -1.86
CA LEU A 73 2.42 -15.46 -3.20
C LEU A 73 2.38 -17.00 -3.14
N ALA A 74 3.20 -17.65 -2.31
CA ALA A 74 3.19 -19.10 -2.14
C ALA A 74 1.83 -19.62 -1.64
N LEU A 75 1.12 -18.85 -0.81
CA LEU A 75 -0.24 -19.20 -0.36
C LEU A 75 -1.30 -18.94 -1.44
N ILE A 76 -1.07 -17.94 -2.29
CA ILE A 76 -1.90 -17.69 -3.49
C ILE A 76 -1.79 -18.86 -4.48
N GLU A 77 -0.60 -19.41 -4.68
CA GLU A 77 -0.35 -20.58 -5.54
C GLU A 77 -1.11 -21.82 -5.06
N GLN A 78 -1.31 -21.94 -3.74
CA GLN A 78 -2.15 -22.98 -3.13
C GLN A 78 -3.66 -22.73 -3.26
N GLY A 79 -4.07 -21.65 -3.93
CA GLY A 79 -5.48 -21.31 -4.14
C GLY A 79 -6.19 -20.69 -2.92
N LEU A 80 -5.45 -20.21 -1.92
CA LEU A 80 -6.07 -19.66 -0.71
C LEU A 80 -6.71 -18.29 -0.92
N SER A 81 -7.80 -18.06 -0.22
CA SER A 81 -8.44 -16.75 -0.09
C SER A 81 -7.65 -15.81 0.84
N ASN A 82 -7.88 -14.49 0.74
CA ASN A 82 -7.25 -13.50 1.63
C ASN A 82 -7.55 -13.77 3.12
N LYS A 83 -8.71 -14.37 3.42
CA LYS A 83 -9.08 -14.76 4.78
C LYS A 83 -8.16 -15.88 5.30
N GLN A 84 -8.04 -16.95 4.52
CA GLN A 84 -7.18 -18.10 4.86
C GLN A 84 -5.69 -17.72 4.89
N ILE A 85 -5.26 -16.83 4.00
CA ILE A 85 -3.91 -16.24 4.03
C ILE A 85 -3.71 -15.48 5.33
N GLY A 86 -4.67 -14.64 5.72
CA GLY A 86 -4.61 -13.89 6.98
C GLY A 86 -4.51 -14.81 8.19
N GLU A 87 -5.30 -15.88 8.23
CA GLU A 87 -5.28 -16.89 9.30
C GLU A 87 -3.91 -17.57 9.41
N ARG A 88 -3.33 -18.03 8.31
CA ARG A 88 -2.01 -18.70 8.31
C ARG A 88 -0.85 -17.79 8.65
N LEU A 89 -0.97 -16.53 8.27
CA LEU A 89 0.09 -15.53 8.45
C LEU A 89 -0.11 -14.66 9.71
N TYR A 90 -1.14 -14.95 10.52
CA TYR A 90 -1.53 -14.20 11.72
C TYR A 90 -1.74 -12.69 11.46
N ILE A 91 -2.43 -12.35 10.37
CA ILE A 91 -2.80 -10.98 9.98
C ILE A 91 -4.27 -10.89 9.56
N SER A 92 -4.81 -9.67 9.51
CA SER A 92 -6.18 -9.49 9.04
C SER A 92 -6.33 -9.81 7.54
N ALA A 93 -7.53 -10.23 7.12
CA ALA A 93 -7.86 -10.41 5.70
C ALA A 93 -7.68 -9.12 4.88
N LYS A 94 -7.86 -7.95 5.50
CA LYS A 94 -7.60 -6.65 4.88
C LYS A 94 -6.12 -6.43 4.63
N THR A 95 -5.26 -6.80 5.58
CA THR A 95 -3.80 -6.74 5.44
C THR A 95 -3.33 -7.68 4.34
N ALA A 96 -3.83 -8.93 4.32
CA ALA A 96 -3.57 -9.88 3.24
C ALA A 96 -3.96 -9.31 1.86
N SER A 97 -5.14 -8.68 1.76
CA SER A 97 -5.57 -7.97 0.53
C SER A 97 -4.59 -6.91 0.06
N VAL A 98 -3.99 -6.15 0.98
CA VAL A 98 -2.99 -5.13 0.62
C VAL A 98 -1.73 -5.77 0.05
N HIS A 99 -1.25 -6.87 0.65
CA HIS A 99 -0.13 -7.64 0.10
C HIS A 99 -0.44 -8.18 -1.29
N VAL A 100 -1.63 -8.77 -1.50
CA VAL A 100 -2.06 -9.25 -2.82
C VAL A 100 -2.03 -8.14 -3.86
N SER A 101 -2.62 -6.97 -3.55
CA SER A 101 -2.59 -5.82 -4.47
C SER A 101 -1.17 -5.32 -4.77
N SER A 102 -0.25 -5.42 -3.81
CA SER A 102 1.17 -5.09 -4.02
C SER A 102 1.85 -6.08 -4.96
N ILE A 103 1.63 -7.38 -4.74
CA ILE A 103 2.15 -8.46 -5.58
C ILE A 103 1.67 -8.30 -7.02
N LEU A 104 0.36 -8.17 -7.25
CA LEU A 104 -0.22 -7.98 -8.59
C LEU A 104 0.48 -6.86 -9.35
N ARG A 105 0.72 -5.72 -8.67
CA ARG A 105 1.41 -4.58 -9.26
C ARG A 105 2.88 -4.89 -9.58
N LYS A 106 3.61 -5.52 -8.67
CA LYS A 106 5.04 -5.83 -8.82
C LYS A 106 5.31 -6.81 -9.96
N VAL A 107 4.47 -7.83 -10.08
CA VAL A 107 4.55 -8.84 -11.14
C VAL A 107 3.85 -8.42 -12.44
N GLY A 108 3.18 -7.27 -12.46
CA GLY A 108 2.45 -6.76 -13.63
C GLY A 108 1.24 -7.60 -14.01
N ALA A 109 0.55 -8.19 -13.03
CA ALA A 109 -0.67 -8.98 -13.23
C ALA A 109 -1.94 -8.18 -12.91
N SER A 110 -3.01 -8.45 -13.67
CA SER A 110 -4.35 -7.92 -13.45
C SER A 110 -5.21 -8.82 -12.56
N SER A 111 -4.82 -10.09 -12.39
CA SER A 111 -5.56 -11.07 -11.60
C SER A 111 -4.64 -11.97 -10.76
N ARG A 112 -5.20 -12.59 -9.72
CA ARG A 112 -4.48 -13.55 -8.87
C ARG A 112 -3.91 -14.72 -9.69
N THR A 113 -4.69 -15.27 -10.62
CA THR A 113 -4.26 -16.34 -11.51
C THR A 113 -3.10 -15.90 -12.40
N GLU A 114 -3.20 -14.69 -12.95
CA GLU A 114 -2.12 -14.12 -13.77
C GLU A 114 -0.85 -13.86 -12.96
N ALA A 115 -0.96 -13.49 -11.68
CA ALA A 115 0.20 -13.29 -10.82
C ALA A 115 0.97 -14.58 -10.56
N VAL A 116 0.28 -15.69 -10.32
CA VAL A 116 0.91 -17.03 -10.22
C VAL A 116 1.64 -17.37 -11.51
N TYR A 117 0.97 -17.19 -12.65
CA TYR A 117 1.56 -17.48 -13.95
C TYR A 117 2.82 -16.63 -14.21
N ARG A 118 2.77 -15.33 -13.91
CA ARG A 118 3.90 -14.40 -14.14
C ARG A 118 5.04 -14.60 -13.15
N ALA A 119 4.78 -14.92 -11.89
CA ALA A 119 5.82 -15.20 -10.91
C ALA A 119 6.61 -16.48 -11.25
N SER A 120 5.97 -17.47 -11.86
CA SER A 120 6.62 -18.72 -12.27
C SER A 120 7.57 -18.56 -13.46
N ARG A 121 7.49 -17.45 -14.21
CA ARG A 121 8.44 -17.11 -15.28
C ARG A 121 9.34 -15.97 -14.81
N PRO A 122 10.65 -16.18 -14.60
CA PRO A 122 11.57 -15.07 -14.33
C PRO A 122 11.48 -14.06 -15.49
N ILE A 123 11.36 -12.78 -15.13
CA ILE A 123 11.40 -11.67 -16.09
C ILE A 123 12.78 -11.74 -16.78
N PRO A 124 12.86 -11.82 -18.13
CA PRO A 124 14.13 -11.89 -18.84
C PRO A 124 14.96 -10.61 -18.69
#